data_AF-A0A3E3DY59-F1
#
_entry.id   AF-A0A3E3DY59-F1
#
_cell.length_a   1.000
_cell.length_b   1.000
_cell.length_c   1.000
_cell.angle_alpha   90.00
_cell.angle_beta   90.00
_cell.angle_gamma   90.00
#
_symmetry.space_group_name_H-M   'P 1'
#
loop_
_entity.id
_entity.type
_entity.pdbx_description
1 polymer ?
#
loop_
_entity_poly.entity_id
_entity_poly.type
_entity_poly.pdbx_seq_one_letter_code
_entity_poly.pdbx_strand_id
1 'polypeptide(L)'
;MKDNKENAVEEFMTIFKELPYEIQQIIFWSVKNIKLIKEMCENSEMSLKEINEKIENALKEKDYFTYVLFSFQKLYDEKMRNNYKI
;
A
#
# COMPACT_ATOMS: atom_id res chain seq x y z
N MET A 1 16.30 22.98 -13.28
CA MET A 1 15.29 21.92 -13.19
C MET A 1 15.41 21.34 -11.79
N LYS A 2 14.74 21.93 -10.79
CA LYS A 2 14.72 21.34 -9.44
C LYS A 2 13.96 20.01 -9.55
N ASP A 3 14.55 18.98 -9.02
CA ASP A 3 14.33 17.58 -9.38
C ASP A 3 12.88 17.12 -9.17
N ASN A 4 12.34 16.35 -10.13
CA ASN A 4 11.00 15.72 -10.12
C ASN A 4 10.61 15.00 -8.81
N LYS A 5 11.59 14.67 -7.96
CA LYS A 5 11.37 14.03 -6.66
C LYS A 5 10.88 14.97 -5.58
N GLU A 6 11.33 16.23 -5.56
CA GLU A 6 10.89 17.22 -4.55
C GLU A 6 9.39 17.50 -4.72
N ASN A 7 8.95 17.69 -5.98
CA ASN A 7 7.54 17.90 -6.32
C ASN A 7 6.65 16.70 -5.91
N ALA A 8 7.12 15.47 -6.12
CA ALA A 8 6.36 14.28 -5.76
C ALA A 8 6.17 14.12 -4.24
N VAL A 9 7.17 14.51 -3.45
CA VAL A 9 7.06 14.50 -1.99
C VAL A 9 6.09 15.59 -1.52
N GLU A 10 6.16 16.79 -2.10
CA GLU A 10 5.23 17.88 -1.76
C GLU A 10 3.78 17.54 -2.11
N GLU A 11 3.55 16.94 -3.27
CA GLU A 11 2.22 16.48 -3.70
C GLU A 11 1.69 15.38 -2.75
N PHE A 12 2.51 14.39 -2.43
CA PHE A 12 2.16 13.37 -1.44
C PHE A 12 1.81 13.99 -0.09
N MET A 13 2.62 14.92 0.41
CA MET A 13 2.39 15.56 1.71
C MET A 13 1.13 16.43 1.72
N THR A 14 0.75 17.00 0.58
CA THR A 14 -0.51 17.75 0.44
C THR A 14 -1.70 16.82 0.59
N ILE A 15 -1.73 15.73 -0.20
CA ILE A 15 -2.80 14.72 -0.13
C ILE A 15 -2.85 14.09 1.27
N PHE A 16 -1.69 13.74 1.84
CA PHE A 16 -1.59 13.10 3.15
C PHE A 16 -2.21 13.95 4.26
N LYS A 17 -2.01 15.27 4.25
CA LYS A 17 -2.56 16.19 5.26
C LYS A 17 -4.09 16.32 5.18
N GLU A 18 -4.68 16.05 4.01
CA GLU A 18 -6.14 16.10 3.81
C GLU A 18 -6.84 14.79 4.24
N LEU A 19 -6.08 13.72 4.48
CA LEU A 19 -6.65 12.44 4.92
C LEU A 19 -7.16 12.52 6.36
N PRO A 20 -8.19 11.72 6.73
CA PRO A 20 -8.57 11.49 8.12
C PRO A 20 -7.38 11.06 8.97
N TYR A 21 -7.36 11.48 10.25
CA TYR A 21 -6.26 11.21 11.17
C TYR A 21 -5.94 9.72 11.30
N GLU A 22 -6.96 8.87 11.33
CA GLU A 22 -6.83 7.42 11.41
C GLU A 22 -6.07 6.86 10.20
N ILE A 23 -6.35 7.38 9.00
CA ILE A 23 -5.67 6.96 7.76
C ILE A 23 -4.23 7.47 7.76
N GLN A 24 -3.98 8.69 8.23
CA GLN A 24 -2.62 9.21 8.38
C GLN A 24 -1.77 8.33 9.30
N GLN A 25 -2.33 7.90 10.44
CA GLN A 25 -1.66 7.00 11.39
C GLN A 25 -1.33 5.64 10.76
N ILE A 26 -2.25 5.07 9.98
CA ILE A 26 -2.03 3.80 9.28
C ILE A 26 -0.88 3.93 8.28
N ILE A 27 -0.89 4.96 7.43
CA ILE A 27 0.18 5.20 6.46
C ILE A 27 1.53 5.40 7.17
N PHE A 28 1.55 6.19 8.25
CA PHE A 28 2.77 6.42 9.04
C PHE A 28 3.29 5.12 9.67
N TRP A 29 2.41 4.31 10.23
CA TRP A 29 2.75 2.98 10.75
C TRP A 29 3.30 2.10 9.63
N SER A 30 2.68 2.08 8.45
CA SER A 30 3.14 1.28 7.32
C SER A 30 4.53 1.67 6.85
N VAL A 31 4.82 2.97 6.77
CA VAL A 31 6.17 3.45 6.41
C VAL A 31 7.20 3.06 7.48
N LYS A 32 6.87 3.24 8.77
CA LYS A 32 7.75 2.83 9.88
C LYS A 32 8.03 1.33 9.91
N ASN A 33 7.06 0.51 9.48
CA ASN A 33 7.12 -0.94 9.54
C ASN A 33 7.25 -1.58 8.16
N ILE A 34 7.81 -0.86 7.18
CA ILE A 34 7.83 -1.31 5.78
C ILE A 34 8.54 -2.65 5.59
N LYS A 35 9.55 -2.95 6.41
CA LYS A 35 10.25 -4.24 6.39
C LYS A 35 9.31 -5.39 6.77
N LEU A 36 8.56 -5.22 7.85
CA LEU A 36 7.56 -6.19 8.30
C LEU A 36 6.48 -6.39 7.22
N ILE A 37 5.97 -5.30 6.63
CA ILE A 37 4.98 -5.38 5.56
C ILE A 37 5.53 -6.18 4.37
N LYS A 38 6.79 -5.95 3.97
CA LYS A 38 7.44 -6.70 2.89
C LYS A 38 7.55 -8.20 3.22
N GLU A 39 7.95 -8.54 4.44
CA GLU A 39 8.03 -9.93 4.91
C GLU A 39 6.64 -10.60 4.93
N MET A 40 5.59 -9.87 5.32
CA MET A 40 4.21 -10.37 5.22
C MET A 40 3.81 -10.61 3.77
N CYS A 41 4.24 -9.75 2.84
CA CYS A 41 3.90 -9.90 1.43
C CYS A 41 4.62 -11.06 0.74
N GLU A 42 5.88 -11.29 1.10
CA GLU A 42 6.71 -12.37 0.57
C GLU A 42 6.17 -13.77 0.89
N ASN A 43 5.51 -13.92 2.04
CA ASN A 43 5.04 -15.20 2.54
C ASN A 43 3.53 -15.43 2.31
N SER A 44 2.88 -14.58 1.51
CA SER A 44 1.47 -14.72 1.19
C SER A 44 1.26 -15.75 0.07
N GLU A 45 0.51 -16.81 0.36
CA GLU A 45 0.04 -17.79 -0.64
C GLU A 45 -1.32 -17.39 -1.26
N MET A 46 -1.80 -16.18 -0.97
CA MET A 46 -3.12 -15.73 -1.44
C MET A 46 -3.12 -15.45 -2.94
N SER A 47 -4.18 -15.87 -3.61
CA SER A 47 -4.43 -15.54 -5.01
C SER A 47 -4.81 -14.07 -5.18
N LEU A 48 -4.61 -13.54 -6.40
CA LEU A 48 -5.04 -12.18 -6.74
C LEU A 48 -6.54 -11.95 -6.52
N LYS A 49 -7.35 -13.00 -6.72
CA LYS A 49 -8.79 -12.94 -6.47
C LYS A 49 -9.08 -12.70 -4.99
N GLU A 50 -8.47 -13.49 -4.11
CA GLU A 50 -8.63 -13.34 -2.66
C GLU A 50 -8.13 -11.98 -2.17
N ILE A 51 -7.01 -11.49 -2.70
CA ILE A 51 -6.49 -10.15 -2.39
C ILE A 51 -7.50 -9.07 -2.77
N ASN A 52 -8.09 -9.12 -3.97
CA ASN A 52 -9.09 -8.15 -4.39
C ASN A 52 -10.36 -8.22 -3.54
N GLU A 53 -10.83 -9.41 -3.18
CA GLU A 53 -11.98 -9.58 -2.27
C GLU A 53 -11.71 -8.96 -0.89
N LYS A 54 -10.50 -9.13 -0.35
CA LYS A 54 -10.10 -8.50 0.92
C LYS A 54 -10.08 -6.98 0.82
N ILE A 55 -9.58 -6.42 -0.28
CA ILE A 55 -9.59 -4.96 -0.54
C ILE A 55 -11.02 -4.42 -0.58
N GLU A 56 -11.91 -5.08 -1.33
CA GLU A 56 -13.31 -4.66 -1.45
C GLU A 56 -14.05 -4.71 -0.11
N ASN A 57 -13.84 -5.76 0.68
CA ASN A 57 -14.46 -5.89 1.98
C ASN A 57 -13.92 -4.85 2.97
N ALA A 58 -12.61 -4.60 2.97
CA ALA A 58 -11.99 -3.58 3.79
C ALA A 58 -12.57 -2.18 3.51
N LEU A 59 -12.83 -1.84 2.24
CA LEU A 59 -13.48 -0.57 1.88
C LEU A 59 -14.92 -0.49 2.40
N LYS A 60 -15.70 -1.58 2.28
CA LYS A 60 -17.09 -1.63 2.77
C LYS A 60 -17.15 -1.45 4.29
N GLU A 61 -16.21 -2.06 5.00
CA GLU A 61 -16.11 -2.03 6.46
C GLU A 61 -15.37 -0.79 7.00
N LYS A 62 -14.80 0.03 6.10
CA LYS A 62 -13.90 1.14 6.44
C LYS A 62 -12.68 0.70 7.27
N ASP A 63 -12.25 -0.55 7.09
CA ASP A 63 -11.01 -1.08 7.64
C ASP A 63 -9.83 -0.64 6.76
N TYR A 64 -9.38 0.59 6.97
CA TYR A 64 -8.31 1.19 6.17
C TYR A 64 -6.95 0.51 6.40
N PHE A 65 -6.74 -0.18 7.52
CA PHE A 65 -5.50 -0.89 7.79
C PHE A 65 -5.38 -2.09 6.86
N THR A 66 -6.42 -2.92 6.84
CA THR A 66 -6.54 -4.07 5.94
C THR A 66 -6.47 -3.62 4.48
N TYR A 67 -7.17 -2.52 4.14
CA TYR A 67 -7.11 -1.95 2.80
C TYR A 67 -5.68 -1.62 2.36
N VAL A 68 -4.92 -0.90 3.20
CA VAL A 68 -3.54 -0.53 2.91
C VAL A 68 -2.66 -1.78 2.78
N LEU A 69 -2.76 -2.74 3.71
CA LEU A 69 -1.94 -3.95 3.68
C LEU A 69 -2.15 -4.77 2.41
N PHE A 70 -3.40 -5.04 2.02
CA PHE A 70 -3.69 -5.80 0.81
C PHE A 70 -3.42 -5.01 -0.48
N SER A 71 -3.51 -3.68 -0.44
CA SER A 71 -3.03 -2.83 -1.54
C SER A 71 -1.51 -2.96 -1.73
N PHE A 72 -0.75 -3.03 -0.64
CA PHE A 72 0.69 -3.34 -0.69
C PHE A 72 0.95 -4.74 -1.25
N GLN A 73 0.22 -5.76 -0.80
CA GLN A 73 0.32 -7.12 -1.34
C GLN A 73 0.11 -7.15 -2.85
N LYS A 74 -0.97 -6.50 -3.33
CA LYS A 74 -1.31 -6.46 -4.75
C LYS A 74 -0.18 -5.84 -5.58
N LEU A 75 0.35 -4.69 -5.14
CA LEU A 75 1.47 -4.02 -5.81
C LEU A 75 2.76 -4.85 -5.76
N TYR A 76 2.99 -5.55 -4.65
CA TYR A 76 4.13 -6.44 -4.49
C TYR A 76 4.07 -7.60 -5.49
N ASP A 77 2.93 -8.28 -5.58
CA ASP A 77 2.72 -9.37 -6.53
C ASP A 77 2.79 -8.90 -7.98
N GLU A 78 2.27 -7.70 -8.30
CA GLU A 78 2.35 -7.13 -9.65
C GLU A 78 3.79 -6.83 -10.04
N LYS A 79 4.60 -6.28 -9.13
CA LYS A 79 6.04 -6.06 -9.36
C LYS A 79 6.79 -7.37 -9.52
N MET A 80 6.52 -8.36 -8.67
CA MET A 80 7.18 -9.67 -8.78
C MET A 80 6.77 -10.41 -10.05
N ARG A 81 5.48 -10.40 -10.44
CA ARG A 81 5.03 -10.98 -11.72
C ARG A 81 5.61 -10.29 -12.94
N ASN A 82 5.79 -8.97 -12.91
CA ASN A 82 6.41 -8.23 -14.01
C ASN A 82 7.93 -8.45 -14.10
N ASN A 83 8.60 -8.84 -13.01
CA ASN A 83 10.01 -9.24 -13.04
C ASN A 83 10.26 -10.61 -13.71
N TYR A 84 9.21 -11.40 -13.97
CA TYR A 84 9.30 -12.68 -14.70
C TYR A 84 8.81 -12.60 -16.16
N LYS A 85 8.51 -11.41 -16.69
CA LYS A 85 8.34 -11.21 -18.14
C LYS A 85 9.71 -10.98 -18.78
N ILE A 86 10.44 -12.07 -19.02
CA ILE A 86 11.58 -12.15 -19.96
C ILE A 86 11.09 -12.90 -21.20
#